data_AF-A0AAV5XRM4-F1
#
_entry.id   AF-A0AAV5XRM4-F1
#
_cell.length_a   1.000
_cell.length_b   1.000
_cell.length_c   1.000
_cell.angle_alpha   90.00
_cell.angle_beta   90.00
_cell.angle_gamma   90.00
#
_symmetry.space_group_name_H-M   'P 1'
#
loop_
_entity.id
_entity.type
_entity.pdbx_description
1 polymer ?
#
loop_
_entity_poly.entity_id
_entity_poly.type
_entity_poly.pdbx_seq_one_letter_code
_entity_poly.pdbx_strand_id
1 'polypeptide(L)' 'MAAETPWACPPTHPIKGYVTEESGRVYYVPGSRFYEEASPERCYASEAEARRDGSRPADIARRAPAETLY' A
#
# COMPACT_ATOMS: atom_id res chain seq x y z
N MET A 1 1.08 -16.26 19.08
CA MET A 1 1.04 -16.81 17.71
C MET A 1 0.31 -15.78 16.88
N ALA A 2 1.03 -15.04 16.04
CA ALA A 2 0.50 -13.84 15.38
C ALA A 2 -0.54 -14.26 14.33
N ALA A 3 -1.69 -13.59 14.37
CA ALA A 3 -2.86 -13.92 13.58
C ALA A 3 -2.56 -13.91 12.08
N GLU A 4 -2.62 -15.08 11.47
CA GLU A 4 -2.67 -15.30 10.01
C GLU A 4 -4.07 -14.94 9.50
N THR A 5 -4.53 -13.71 9.74
CA THR A 5 -5.71 -13.23 9.01
C THR A 5 -5.30 -13.03 7.55
N PRO A 6 -6.12 -13.39 6.56
CA PRO A 6 -5.81 -13.16 5.14
C PRO A 6 -5.58 -11.68 4.81
N TRP A 7 -5.94 -10.78 5.73
CA TRP A 7 -5.74 -9.34 5.69
C TRP A 7 -4.39 -8.87 6.26
N ALA A 8 -3.67 -9.75 6.97
CA ALA A 8 -2.38 -9.46 7.57
C ALA A 8 -1.27 -10.14 6.76
N CYS A 9 -0.47 -9.32 6.07
CA CYS A 9 0.69 -9.83 5.39
C CYS A 9 1.76 -10.31 6.39
N PRO A 10 2.52 -11.36 6.06
CA PRO A 10 3.61 -11.82 6.92
C PRO A 10 4.69 -10.73 7.05
N PRO A 11 5.51 -10.77 8.12
CA PRO A 11 6.58 -9.79 8.32
C PRO A 11 7.64 -9.81 7.21
N THR A 12 7.72 -10.89 6.41
CA THR A 12 8.56 -10.97 5.22
C THR A 12 8.00 -10.16 4.04
N HIS A 13 6.70 -9.85 4.04
CA HIS A 13 6.01 -9.11 2.99
C HIS A 13 5.18 -7.96 3.59
N PRO A 14 5.82 -6.97 4.22
CA PRO A 14 5.11 -5.92 4.95
C PRO A 14 4.40 -4.91 4.02
N ILE A 15 4.54 -5.00 2.71
CA ILE A 15 3.91 -4.06 1.79
C ILE A 15 2.56 -4.62 1.33
N LYS A 16 1.47 -3.91 1.64
CA LYS A 16 0.11 -4.30 1.26
C LYS A 16 -0.25 -3.75 -0.11
N GLY A 17 -0.25 -4.60 -1.12
CA GLY A 17 -0.75 -4.33 -2.46
C GLY A 17 -2.27 -4.38 -2.52
N TYR A 18 -2.85 -3.38 -3.17
CA TYR A 18 -4.26 -3.17 -3.35
C TYR A 18 -4.57 -2.97 -4.83
N VAL A 19 -5.62 -3.60 -5.32
CA VAL A 19 -6.12 -3.32 -6.66
C VAL A 19 -7.46 -2.66 -6.50
N THR A 20 -7.57 -1.44 -6.99
CA THR A 20 -8.83 -0.70 -7.03
C THR A 20 -9.24 -0.56 -8.49
N GLU A 21 -10.53 -0.66 -8.77
CA GLU A 21 -11.04 -0.47 -10.13
C GLU A 21 -10.80 0.98 -10.63
N GLU A 22 -10.76 1.94 -9.71
CA GLU A 22 -10.63 3.37 -10.02
C GLU A 22 -9.17 3.83 -10.21
N SER A 23 -8.27 3.47 -9.29
CA SER A 23 -6.86 3.90 -9.31
C SER A 23 -5.90 2.83 -9.82
N GLY A 24 -6.39 1.61 -10.10
CA GLY A 24 -5.56 0.48 -10.47
C GLY A 24 -4.80 -0.13 -9.29
N ARG A 25 -3.61 -0.65 -9.55
CA ARG A 25 -2.75 -1.28 -8.53
C ARG A 25 -2.03 -0.21 -7.71
N VAL A 26 -2.30 -0.17 -6.43
CA VAL A 26 -1.63 0.68 -5.44
C VAL A 26 -1.01 -0.16 -4.32
N TYR A 27 -0.07 0.37 -3.54
CA TYR A 27 0.49 -0.31 -2.36
C TYR A 27 0.59 0.60 -1.15
N TYR A 28 0.39 0.02 0.03
CA TYR A 28 0.51 0.68 1.34
C TYR A 28 1.72 0.12 2.09
N VAL A 29 2.53 1.02 2.63
CA VAL A 29 3.64 0.71 3.52
C VAL A 29 3.16 0.61 4.98
N PRO A 30 3.83 -0.17 5.84
CA PRO A 30 3.54 -0.18 7.26
C PRO A 30 3.77 1.22 7.84
N GLY A 31 2.78 1.74 8.57
CA GLY A 31 2.79 3.12 9.08
C GLY A 31 1.85 4.08 8.33
N SER A 32 1.30 3.67 7.18
CA SER A 32 0.19 4.40 6.56
C SER A 32 -1.08 4.28 7.41
N ARG A 33 -1.85 5.37 7.52
CA ARG A 33 -3.13 5.38 8.26
C ARG A 33 -4.06 4.23 7.89
N PHE A 34 -4.14 3.94 6.60
CA PHE A 34 -5.03 2.90 6.07
C PHE A 34 -4.38 1.53 6.03
N TYR A 35 -3.13 1.35 6.49
CA TYR A 35 -2.44 0.07 6.41
C TYR A 35 -3.15 -1.04 7.20
N GLU A 36 -3.72 -0.72 8.35
CA GLU A 36 -4.42 -1.70 9.19
C GLU A 36 -5.83 -2.02 8.67
N GLU A 37 -6.53 -1.02 8.11
CA GLU A 37 -7.88 -1.16 7.54
C GLU A 37 -7.87 -1.72 6.11
N ALA A 38 -6.75 -1.56 5.40
CA ALA A 38 -6.54 -2.09 4.07
C ALA A 38 -6.47 -3.63 4.11
N SER A 39 -7.44 -4.23 3.42
CA SER A 39 -7.56 -5.61 2.93
C SER A 39 -6.67 -5.90 1.70
N PRO A 40 -5.38 -6.28 1.85
CA PRO A 40 -4.50 -6.49 0.72
C PRO A 40 -5.01 -7.60 -0.21
N GLU A 41 -5.03 -7.30 -1.51
CA GLU A 41 -5.19 -8.31 -2.56
C GLU A 41 -3.89 -9.10 -2.76
N ARG A 42 -2.74 -8.46 -2.48
CA ARG A 42 -1.42 -9.07 -2.60
C ARG A 42 -0.43 -8.47 -1.61
N CYS A 43 0.46 -9.27 -1.07
CA CYS A 43 1.54 -8.81 -0.20
C CYS A 43 2.87 -8.79 -0.96
N TYR A 44 3.68 -7.74 -0.77
CA TYR A 44 5.00 -7.62 -1.39
C TYR A 44 6.11 -7.53 -0.33
N ALA A 45 7.28 -8.08 -0.65
CA ALA A 45 8.46 -7.99 0.21
C ALA A 45 9.02 -6.56 0.27
N SER A 46 8.87 -5.81 -0.82
CA SER A 46 9.40 -4.45 -0.94
C SER A 46 8.63 -3.63 -1.97
N GLU A 47 8.70 -2.31 -1.85
CA GLU A 47 8.11 -1.37 -2.80
C GLU A 47 8.63 -1.58 -4.23
N ALA A 48 9.90 -1.97 -4.37
CA ALA A 48 10.49 -2.30 -5.66
C ALA A 48 9.77 -3.46 -6.36
N GLU A 49 9.30 -4.45 -5.61
CA GLU A 49 8.53 -5.57 -6.15
C GLU A 49 7.13 -5.14 -6.55
N ALA A 50 6.48 -4.33 -5.70
CA ALA A 50 5.19 -3.73 -6.01
C ALA A 50 5.26 -2.88 -7.30
N ARG A 51 6.30 -2.06 -7.45
CA ARG A 51 6.54 -1.24 -8.64
C ARG A 51 6.83 -2.08 -9.89
N ARG A 52 7.56 -3.19 -9.76
CA ARG A 52 7.76 -4.13 -10.86
C ARG A 52 6.46 -4.78 -11.32
N ASP A 53 5.51 -5.00 -10.42
CA ASP A 53 4.15 -5.47 -10.75
C ASP A 53 3.26 -4.36 -11.36
N GLY A 54 3.77 -3.13 -11.47
CA GLY A 54 3.02 -1.96 -11.93
C GLY A 54 2.19 -1.29 -10.82
N SER A 55 2.36 -1.70 -9.57
CA SER A 55 1.70 -1.09 -8.42
C SER A 55 2.37 0.25 -8.07
N ARG A 56 1.55 1.25 -7.80
CA ARG A 56 1.99 2.61 -7.45
C ARG A 56 1.86 2.84 -5.94
N PRO A 57 2.66 3.69 -5.31
CA PRO A 57 2.42 4.01 -3.91
C PRO A 57 1.01 4.58 -3.78
N ALA A 58 0.21 4.02 -2.88
CA ALA A 58 -1.06 4.62 -2.54
C ALA A 58 -0.75 6.02 -2.01
N ASP A 59 -1.17 7.02 -2.77
CA ASP A 59 -0.83 8.41 -2.51
C ASP A 59 -1.61 8.89 -1.27
N ILE A 60 -1.12 8.49 -0.09
CA ILE A 60 -1.53 9.06 1.20
C ILE A 60 -1.00 10.49 1.36
N ALA A 61 -0.16 10.94 0.42
CA ALA A 61 0.44 12.26 0.37
C ALA A 61 -0.45 13.32 -0.30
N ARG A 62 -1.59 12.96 -0.91
CA ARG A 62 -2.54 13.93 -1.47
C ARG A 62 -3.44 14.57 -0.42
N ARG A 63 -2.77 15.23 0.52
CA ARG A 63 -3.02 16.66 0.74
C ARG A 63 -1.78 17.37 1.30
N ALA A 64 -0.61 17.19 0.69
CA ALA A 64 0.27 18.36 0.56
C ALA A 64 -0.51 19.35 -0.31
N PRO A 65 -0.91 20.54 0.19
CA PRO A 65 -1.49 21.54 -0.69
C PRO A 65 -0.49 21.76 -1.81
N ALA A 66 -0.97 21.69 -3.06
CA ALA A 66 -0.24 22.18 -4.21
C ALA A 66 0.38 23.51 -3.77
N GLU A 67 1.72 23.53 -3.79
CA GLU A 67 2.54 24.71 -3.73
C GLU A 67 1.81 25.80 -4.51
N THR A 68 1.13 26.70 -3.80
CA THR A 68 0.73 27.98 -4.37
C THR A 68 2.02 28.75 -4.39
N LEU A 69 2.78 28.54 -5.47
CA LEU A 69 3.71 29.53 -5.98
C LEU A 69 2.94 30.85 -6.07
N TYR A 70 3.21 31.79 -5.18
CA TYR A 70 3.14 33.24 -5.40
C TYR A 70 3.93 33.97 -4.32
#